data_AF-A0A069PM73-F1
#
_entry.id   AF-A0A069PM73-F1
#
_cell.length_a   1.000
_cell.length_b   1.000
_cell.length_c   1.000
_cell.angle_alpha   90.00
_cell.angle_beta   90.00
_cell.angle_gamma   90.00
#
_symmetry.space_group_name_H-M   'P 1'
#
loop_
_entity.id
_entity.type
_entity.pdbx_description
1 polymer ?
#
loop_
_entity_poly.entity_id
_entity_poly.type
_entity_poly.pdbx_seq_one_letter_code
_entity_poly.pdbx_strand_id
1 'polypeptide(L)'
;MYQNAIAKDGLATVLSRVRQYPADTPKLSNRVVVSIVTGRMSASQLALKTAPRRSTITNESLPVDLATTYHEGILSGKWTSKSGGAQALNVSARTLREAIAIRDLPMDVRFLISTAPLTFKLGRKILRLAEEIGHQELHARAKKVEPTSAIRTAANVLDELERKHIKAMRYTDVKVRRGRGNKHLIIACEDAKFLLKYRREIESAIRKVLEKRIKDARMEAIKQIIAKTGVKGLNPETIEKYLLNWLLERDGYDWLVDVETT
;
A
#
# COMPACT_ATOMS: atom_id res chain seq x y z
N MET A 1 -11.60 21.09 -36.68
CA MET A 1 -11.92 21.96 -35.51
C MET A 1 -10.81 22.95 -35.19
N TYR A 2 -9.54 22.52 -35.08
CA TYR A 2 -8.40 23.40 -34.80
C TYR A 2 -8.08 24.41 -35.92
N GLN A 3 -8.24 24.00 -37.18
CA GLN A 3 -8.05 24.86 -38.36
C GLN A 3 -8.96 26.10 -38.33
N ASN A 4 -10.21 25.96 -37.85
CA ASN A 4 -11.13 27.10 -37.72
C ASN A 4 -10.70 28.08 -36.62
N ALA A 5 -10.12 27.60 -35.53
CA ALA A 5 -9.60 28.47 -34.47
C ALA A 5 -8.36 29.24 -34.92
N ILE A 6 -7.48 28.58 -35.70
CA ILE A 6 -6.30 29.22 -36.29
C ILE A 6 -6.69 30.24 -37.36
N ALA A 7 -7.68 29.92 -38.20
CA ALA A 7 -8.20 30.85 -39.21
C ALA A 7 -8.87 32.09 -38.59
N LYS A 8 -9.52 31.92 -37.42
CA LYS A 8 -10.23 33.00 -36.73
C LYS A 8 -9.32 33.89 -35.89
N ASP A 9 -8.44 33.30 -35.09
CA ASP A 9 -7.67 34.03 -34.06
C ASP A 9 -6.18 34.19 -34.42
N GLY A 10 -5.72 33.52 -35.47
CA GLY A 10 -4.32 33.49 -35.88
C GLY A 10 -3.48 32.48 -35.09
N LEU A 11 -2.46 31.93 -35.75
CA LEU A 11 -1.57 30.90 -35.17
C LEU A 11 -0.81 31.41 -33.94
N ALA A 12 -0.35 32.66 -33.95
CA ALA A 12 0.40 33.27 -32.85
C ALA A 12 -0.44 33.32 -31.55
N THR A 13 -1.72 33.68 -31.66
CA THR A 13 -2.65 33.74 -30.54
C THR A 13 -2.93 32.36 -29.96
N VAL A 14 -3.12 31.37 -30.82
CA VAL A 14 -3.33 29.97 -30.41
C VAL A 14 -2.10 29.43 -29.67
N LEU A 15 -0.89 29.69 -30.18
CA LEU A 15 0.35 29.26 -29.52
C LEU A 15 0.57 29.97 -28.18
N SER A 16 0.21 31.26 -28.08
CA SER A 16 0.27 32.00 -26.81
C SER A 16 -0.60 31.35 -25.72
N ARG A 17 -1.83 30.94 -26.06
CA ARG A 17 -2.74 30.24 -25.13
C ARG A 17 -2.19 28.90 -24.66
N VAL A 18 -1.52 28.16 -25.54
CA VAL A 18 -0.90 26.87 -25.20
C VAL A 18 0.36 27.08 -24.35
N ARG A 19 1.16 28.12 -24.62
CA ARG A 19 2.38 28.46 -23.88
C ARG A 19 2.13 28.97 -22.46
N GLN A 20 0.95 29.49 -22.17
CA GLN A 20 0.52 29.83 -20.81
C GLN A 20 0.33 28.58 -19.91
N TYR A 21 0.52 27.38 -20.46
CA TYR A 21 0.42 26.12 -19.73
C TYR A 21 1.79 25.65 -19.21
N PRO A 22 1.96 25.42 -17.89
CA PRO A 22 3.21 24.93 -17.33
C PRO A 22 3.50 23.49 -17.75
N ALA A 23 4.76 23.18 -18.06
CA ALA A 23 5.20 21.85 -18.50
C ALA A 23 4.96 20.73 -17.47
N ASP A 24 4.85 21.06 -16.18
CA ASP A 24 4.75 20.11 -15.05
C ASP A 24 3.32 19.70 -14.67
N THR A 25 2.36 19.94 -15.54
CA THR A 25 0.95 19.67 -15.25
C THR A 25 0.52 18.27 -15.71
N PRO A 26 -0.43 17.62 -15.01
CA PRO A 26 -0.90 16.29 -15.35
C PRO A 26 -1.54 16.26 -16.75
N LYS A 27 -1.49 15.08 -17.41
CA LYS A 27 -2.03 14.85 -18.77
C LYS A 27 -3.46 15.39 -18.90
N LEU A 28 -3.63 16.43 -19.73
CA LEU A 28 -4.94 17.01 -20.03
C LEU A 28 -5.78 16.06 -20.88
N SER A 29 -7.10 16.05 -20.64
CA SER A 29 -8.02 15.38 -21.56
C SER A 29 -8.13 16.14 -22.88
N ASN A 30 -8.35 15.41 -23.99
CA ASN A 30 -8.52 15.98 -25.34
C ASN A 30 -9.58 17.10 -25.38
N ARG A 31 -10.65 16.97 -24.58
CA ARG A 31 -11.72 17.98 -24.48
C ARG A 31 -11.21 19.31 -23.92
N VAL A 32 -10.31 19.26 -22.93
CA VAL A 32 -9.73 20.47 -22.30
C VAL A 32 -8.74 21.13 -23.27
N VAL A 33 -7.92 20.35 -23.96
CA VAL A 33 -7.00 20.85 -24.99
C VAL A 33 -7.77 21.57 -26.11
N VAL A 34 -8.87 20.97 -26.61
CA VAL A 34 -9.74 21.62 -27.60
C VAL A 34 -10.29 22.95 -27.10
N SER A 35 -10.74 23.02 -25.84
CA SER A 35 -11.28 24.27 -25.29
C SER A 35 -10.23 25.37 -25.08
N ILE A 36 -8.98 25.01 -24.76
CA ILE A 36 -7.86 25.97 -24.69
C ILE A 36 -7.57 26.52 -26.08
N VAL A 37 -7.39 25.63 -27.06
CA VAL A 37 -7.04 26.03 -28.44
C VAL A 37 -8.13 26.88 -29.08
N THR A 38 -9.40 26.57 -28.79
CA THR A 38 -10.55 27.33 -29.31
C THR A 38 -10.87 28.61 -28.52
N GLY A 39 -10.10 28.96 -27.49
CA GLY A 39 -10.31 30.17 -26.68
C GLY A 39 -11.55 30.13 -25.79
N ARG A 40 -12.13 28.94 -25.58
CA ARG A 40 -13.36 28.74 -24.78
C ARG A 40 -13.10 28.53 -23.29
N MET A 41 -11.83 28.53 -22.87
CA MET A 41 -11.44 28.44 -21.47
C MET A 41 -10.41 29.52 -21.15
N SER A 42 -10.69 30.31 -20.10
CA SER A 42 -9.73 31.27 -19.54
C SER A 42 -8.75 30.58 -18.59
N ALA A 43 -7.59 31.22 -18.34
CA ALA A 43 -6.62 30.76 -17.35
C ALA A 43 -7.24 30.57 -15.94
N SER A 44 -8.17 31.44 -15.55
CA SER A 44 -8.91 31.36 -14.28
C SER A 44 -9.84 30.15 -14.19
N GLN A 45 -10.55 29.80 -15.28
CA GLN A 45 -11.39 28.59 -15.34
C GLN A 45 -10.55 27.31 -15.35
N LEU A 46 -9.34 27.38 -15.90
CA LEU A 46 -8.41 26.26 -15.89
C LEU A 46 -7.85 25.99 -14.49
N ALA A 47 -7.43 27.05 -13.79
CA ALA A 47 -6.96 26.97 -12.39
C ALA A 47 -8.01 26.37 -11.44
N LEU A 48 -9.29 26.67 -11.65
CA LEU A 48 -10.40 26.07 -10.90
C LEU A 48 -10.56 24.56 -11.15
N LYS A 49 -10.21 24.06 -12.34
CA LYS A 49 -10.31 22.63 -12.67
C LYS A 49 -9.07 21.82 -12.29
N THR A 50 -7.90 22.45 -12.28
CA THR A 50 -6.63 21.83 -11.86
C THR A 50 -6.35 21.99 -10.38
N ALA A 51 -7.09 22.84 -9.67
CA ALA A 51 -7.09 22.87 -8.21
C ALA A 51 -7.36 21.47 -7.67
N PRO A 52 -6.62 21.02 -6.63
CA PRO A 52 -6.88 19.74 -6.00
C PRO A 52 -8.36 19.68 -5.63
N ARG A 53 -9.05 18.64 -6.13
CA ARG A 53 -10.45 18.40 -5.80
C ARG A 53 -10.57 18.44 -4.29
N ARG A 54 -11.32 19.41 -3.75
CA ARG A 54 -11.82 19.35 -2.37
C ARG A 54 -12.48 17.99 -2.23
N SER A 55 -11.85 17.09 -1.49
CA SER A 55 -12.47 15.84 -1.07
C SER A 55 -13.74 16.24 -0.33
N THR A 56 -14.89 16.01 -0.94
CA THR A 56 -16.17 16.09 -0.24
C THR A 56 -16.12 15.02 0.84
N ILE A 57 -15.80 15.46 2.06
CA ILE A 57 -15.80 14.61 3.23
C ILE A 57 -17.24 14.16 3.45
N THR A 58 -17.43 12.85 3.33
CA THR A 58 -18.69 12.17 3.62
C THR A 58 -18.52 11.36 4.90
N ASN A 59 -19.61 10.84 5.46
CA ASN A 59 -19.57 9.90 6.59
C ASN A 59 -18.74 8.62 6.31
N GLU A 60 -18.37 8.36 5.06
CA GLU A 60 -17.55 7.22 4.64
C GLU A 60 -16.04 7.56 4.59
N SER A 61 -15.66 8.81 4.88
CA SER A 61 -14.27 9.23 4.87
C SER A 61 -13.46 8.50 5.95
N LEU A 62 -12.19 8.22 5.66
CA LEU A 62 -11.32 7.58 6.64
C LEU A 62 -11.11 8.53 7.84
N PRO A 63 -11.00 7.99 9.07
CA PRO A 63 -10.70 8.76 10.28
C PRO A 63 -9.53 9.73 10.12
N VAL A 64 -8.46 9.28 9.45
CA VAL A 64 -7.25 10.09 9.25
C VAL A 64 -7.52 11.32 8.39
N ASP A 65 -8.30 11.18 7.32
CA ASP A 65 -8.63 12.27 6.41
C ASP A 65 -9.54 13.29 7.10
N LEU A 66 -10.52 12.81 7.87
CA LEU A 66 -11.43 13.64 8.65
C LEU A 66 -10.67 14.47 9.69
N ALA A 67 -9.77 13.83 10.44
CA ALA A 67 -8.97 14.48 11.47
C ALA A 67 -7.94 15.47 10.87
N THR A 68 -7.35 15.13 9.73
CA THR A 68 -6.41 16.00 9.00
C THR A 68 -7.12 17.26 8.53
N THR A 69 -8.25 17.11 7.86
CA THR A 69 -9.03 18.26 7.39
C THR A 69 -9.52 19.13 8.54
N TYR A 70 -9.83 18.53 9.68
CA TYR A 70 -10.12 19.28 10.90
C TYR A 70 -8.97 20.12 11.40
N HIS A 71 -7.76 19.58 11.43
CA HIS A 71 -6.60 20.36 11.86
C HIS A 71 -6.25 21.46 10.87
N GLU A 72 -6.35 21.19 9.57
CA GLU A 72 -6.21 22.22 8.53
C GLU A 72 -7.26 23.33 8.66
N GLY A 73 -8.51 22.97 8.98
CA GLY A 73 -9.59 23.92 9.25
C GLY A 73 -9.33 24.81 10.46
N ILE A 74 -8.77 24.25 11.54
CA ILE A 74 -8.33 25.01 12.72
C ILE A 74 -7.16 25.93 12.38
N LEU A 75 -6.11 25.41 11.71
CA LEU A 75 -4.91 26.18 11.36
C LEU A 75 -5.20 27.32 10.39
N SER A 76 -6.14 27.13 9.47
CA SER A 76 -6.59 28.17 8.53
C SER A 76 -7.62 29.14 9.11
N GLY A 77 -7.95 29.02 10.40
CA GLY A 77 -8.94 29.88 11.07
C GLY A 77 -10.38 29.70 10.59
N LYS A 78 -10.66 28.68 9.77
CA LYS A 78 -12.03 28.37 9.30
C LYS A 78 -12.92 27.97 10.45
N TRP A 79 -12.36 27.26 11.45
CA TRP A 79 -13.08 26.77 12.60
C TRP A 79 -12.35 27.19 13.88
N THR A 80 -13.12 27.56 14.90
CA THR A 80 -12.60 27.96 16.22
C THR A 80 -12.90 26.92 17.28
N SER A 81 -13.76 25.95 16.98
CA SER A 81 -14.22 24.94 17.92
C SER A 81 -14.42 23.58 17.25
N LYS A 82 -14.38 22.51 18.06
CA LYS A 82 -14.68 21.14 17.61
C LYS A 82 -16.12 21.02 17.08
N SER A 83 -17.08 21.68 17.73
CA SER A 83 -18.49 21.68 17.31
C SER A 83 -18.68 22.38 15.96
N GLY A 84 -18.04 23.55 15.77
CA GLY A 84 -18.08 24.27 14.50
C GLY A 84 -17.45 23.46 13.36
N GLY A 85 -16.32 22.79 13.62
CA GLY A 85 -15.70 21.89 12.64
C GLY A 85 -16.57 20.67 12.32
N ALA A 86 -17.19 20.04 13.31
CA ALA A 86 -18.08 18.89 13.09
C ALA A 86 -19.31 19.27 12.24
N GLN A 87 -19.92 20.43 12.53
CA GLN A 87 -21.05 20.97 11.77
C GLN A 87 -20.65 21.29 10.33
N ALA A 88 -19.51 21.96 10.13
CA ALA A 88 -19.00 22.30 8.80
C ALA A 88 -18.63 21.07 7.96
N LEU A 89 -18.16 20.01 8.62
CA LEU A 89 -17.84 18.71 7.99
C LEU A 89 -19.06 17.79 7.85
N ASN A 90 -20.23 18.21 8.33
CA ASN A 90 -21.46 17.41 8.35
C ASN A 90 -21.28 16.02 9.01
N VAL A 91 -20.52 15.97 10.10
CA VAL A 91 -20.30 14.76 10.90
C VAL A 91 -20.72 14.99 12.34
N SER A 92 -21.03 13.92 13.07
CA SER A 92 -21.31 14.06 14.50
C SER A 92 -20.04 14.50 15.27
N ALA A 93 -20.22 15.29 16.34
CA ALA A 93 -19.10 15.68 17.21
C ALA A 93 -18.38 14.46 17.82
N ARG A 94 -19.11 13.36 18.04
CA ARG A 94 -18.55 12.08 18.49
C ARG A 94 -17.63 11.48 17.42
N THR A 95 -18.08 11.39 16.18
CA THR A 95 -17.30 10.86 15.05
C THR A 95 -16.02 11.66 14.85
N LEU A 96 -16.10 12.99 14.92
CA LEU A 96 -14.93 13.85 14.81
C LEU A 96 -13.94 13.62 15.97
N ARG A 97 -14.44 13.50 17.20
CA ARG A 97 -13.60 13.19 18.36
C ARG A 97 -12.90 11.84 18.23
N GLU A 98 -13.64 10.81 17.79
CA GLU A 98 -13.08 9.48 17.53
C GLU A 98 -12.01 9.53 16.44
N ALA A 99 -12.24 10.27 15.35
CA ALA A 99 -11.27 10.43 14.27
C ALA A 99 -9.96 11.09 14.74
N ILE A 100 -10.06 12.15 15.55
CA ILE A 100 -8.90 12.81 16.15
C ILE A 100 -8.12 11.81 17.02
N ALA A 101 -8.81 11.10 17.91
CA ALA A 101 -8.17 10.10 18.78
C ALA A 101 -7.49 8.98 17.99
N ILE A 102 -8.10 8.51 16.89
CA ILE A 102 -7.51 7.50 16.00
C ILE A 102 -6.25 8.03 15.31
N ARG A 103 -6.26 9.29 14.86
CA ARG A 103 -5.10 9.89 14.21
C ARG A 103 -3.93 10.10 15.19
N ASP A 104 -4.26 10.43 16.43
CA ASP A 104 -3.31 10.71 17.52
C ASP A 104 -2.78 9.42 18.19
N LEU A 105 -3.14 8.24 17.69
CA LEU A 105 -2.50 6.98 18.08
C LEU A 105 -0.97 7.06 17.89
N PRO A 106 -0.19 6.37 18.75
CA PRO A 106 1.26 6.35 18.63
C PRO A 106 1.72 5.95 17.22
N MET A 107 2.78 6.59 16.73
CA MET A 107 3.30 6.38 15.38
C MET A 107 3.62 4.90 15.12
N ASP A 108 4.20 4.21 16.10
CA ASP A 108 4.53 2.78 16.02
C ASP A 108 3.27 1.93 15.78
N VAL A 109 2.16 2.23 16.47
CA VAL A 109 0.88 1.53 16.29
C VAL A 109 0.30 1.79 14.90
N ARG A 110 0.36 3.04 14.44
CA ARG A 110 -0.10 3.40 13.09
C ARG A 110 0.74 2.73 12.00
N PHE A 111 2.04 2.63 12.21
CA PHE A 111 2.97 2.01 11.25
C PHE A 111 2.66 0.53 11.03
N LEU A 112 2.35 -0.21 12.11
CA LEU A 112 1.95 -1.62 12.03
C LEU A 112 0.71 -1.87 11.17
N ILE A 113 -0.16 -0.86 11.03
CA ILE A 113 -1.45 -0.97 10.34
C ILE A 113 -1.40 -0.31 8.96
N SER A 114 -0.23 0.21 8.55
CA SER A 114 -0.07 0.95 7.29
C SER A 114 -0.46 0.16 6.04
N THR A 115 -0.46 -1.18 6.11
CA THR A 115 -0.88 -2.08 5.03
C THR A 115 -2.40 -2.12 4.81
N ALA A 116 -3.20 -1.65 5.77
CA ALA A 116 -4.66 -1.67 5.72
C ALA A 116 -5.24 -0.26 5.99
N PRO A 117 -6.39 0.09 5.38
CA PRO A 117 -7.04 1.36 5.69
C PRO A 117 -7.47 1.39 7.17
N LEU A 118 -7.02 2.41 7.90
CA LEU A 118 -7.35 2.61 9.31
C LEU A 118 -8.80 3.11 9.45
N THR A 119 -9.76 2.19 9.37
CA THR A 119 -11.19 2.49 9.49
C THR A 119 -11.63 2.80 10.92
N PHE A 120 -12.81 3.42 11.11
CA PHE A 120 -13.39 3.66 12.44
C PHE A 120 -13.62 2.37 13.25
N LYS A 121 -13.97 1.27 12.59
CA LYS A 121 -14.17 -0.03 13.28
C LYS A 121 -12.86 -0.53 13.87
N LEU A 122 -11.78 -0.46 13.10
CA LEU A 122 -10.45 -0.87 13.53
C LEU A 122 -9.89 0.10 14.59
N GLY A 123 -9.96 1.40 14.33
CA GLY A 123 -9.52 2.44 15.26
C GLY A 123 -10.20 2.34 16.63
N ARG A 124 -11.52 2.10 16.67
CA ARG A 124 -12.25 1.88 17.94
C ARG A 124 -11.75 0.67 18.72
N LYS A 125 -11.35 -0.41 18.04
CA LYS A 125 -10.76 -1.58 18.72
C LYS A 125 -9.41 -1.22 19.35
N ILE A 126 -8.57 -0.49 18.61
CA ILE A 126 -7.26 -0.07 19.13
C ILE A 126 -7.41 0.91 20.29
N LEU A 127 -8.36 1.85 20.21
CA LEU A 127 -8.62 2.79 21.30
C LEU A 127 -9.12 2.07 22.55
N ARG A 128 -10.05 1.12 22.42
CA ARG A 128 -10.47 0.28 23.55
C ARG A 128 -9.30 -0.50 24.14
N LEU A 129 -8.46 -1.09 23.29
CA LEU A 129 -7.26 -1.75 23.76
C LEU A 129 -6.36 -0.78 24.54
N ALA A 130 -6.14 0.43 24.03
CA ALA A 130 -5.36 1.47 24.71
C ALA A 130 -5.95 1.84 26.08
N GLU A 131 -7.29 1.87 26.21
CA GLU A 131 -8.00 2.09 27.48
C GLU A 131 -7.82 0.89 28.44
N GLU A 132 -7.83 -0.34 27.93
CA GLU A 132 -7.70 -1.57 28.73
C GLU A 132 -6.28 -1.83 29.24
N ILE A 133 -5.25 -1.67 28.40
CA ILE A 133 -3.85 -1.97 28.76
C ILE A 133 -3.01 -0.74 29.09
N GLY A 134 -3.52 0.45 28.78
CA GLY A 134 -2.80 1.72 28.92
C GLY A 134 -1.99 2.09 27.66
N HIS A 135 -1.90 3.40 27.38
CA HIS A 135 -1.22 3.93 26.20
C HIS A 135 0.29 3.58 26.14
N GLN A 136 0.98 3.59 27.29
CA GLN A 136 2.41 3.27 27.34
C GLN A 136 2.69 1.80 27.03
N GLU A 137 1.87 0.90 27.57
CA GLU A 137 2.00 -0.54 27.31
C GLU A 137 1.62 -0.87 25.87
N LEU A 138 0.58 -0.24 25.31
CA LEU A 138 0.24 -0.38 23.89
C LEU A 138 1.43 0.02 22.99
N HIS A 139 2.08 1.14 23.31
CA HIS A 139 3.27 1.61 22.61
C HIS A 139 4.45 0.63 22.74
N ALA A 140 4.72 0.15 23.95
CA ALA A 140 5.78 -0.83 24.21
C ALA A 140 5.53 -2.16 23.47
N ARG A 141 4.27 -2.59 23.37
CA ARG A 141 3.88 -3.77 22.57
C ARG A 141 4.07 -3.52 21.09
N ALA A 142 3.63 -2.38 20.58
CA ALA A 142 3.79 -2.04 19.17
C ALA A 142 5.26 -2.04 18.73
N LYS A 143 6.17 -1.53 19.56
CA LYS A 143 7.62 -1.58 19.30
C LYS A 143 8.21 -2.99 19.22
N LYS A 144 7.64 -3.94 19.96
CA LYS A 144 8.08 -5.35 19.97
C LYS A 144 7.52 -6.15 18.79
N VAL A 145 6.44 -5.66 18.19
CA VAL A 145 5.87 -6.29 17.01
C VAL A 145 6.75 -5.92 15.81
N GLU A 146 7.41 -6.93 15.26
CA GLU A 146 8.21 -6.77 14.06
C GLU A 146 7.33 -6.27 12.89
N PRO A 147 7.75 -5.27 12.09
CA PRO A 147 6.96 -4.76 10.96
C PRO A 147 6.85 -5.72 9.76
N THR A 148 7.35 -6.95 9.88
CA THR A 148 8.05 -7.67 8.81
C THR A 148 7.16 -8.35 7.75
N SER A 149 5.89 -7.97 7.57
CA SER A 149 5.13 -8.48 6.43
C SER A 149 4.13 -7.48 5.86
N ALA A 150 4.35 -7.11 4.59
CA ALA A 150 3.43 -6.31 3.77
C ALA A 150 2.03 -6.98 3.59
N ILE A 151 1.87 -8.23 4.01
CA ILE A 151 0.66 -9.03 3.85
C ILE A 151 -0.09 -9.19 5.18
N ARG A 152 0.42 -8.61 6.28
CA ARG A 152 -0.27 -8.66 7.57
C ARG A 152 -1.64 -8.00 7.47
N THR A 153 -2.64 -8.72 7.97
CA THR A 153 -3.99 -8.19 8.13
C THR A 153 -4.08 -7.39 9.43
N ALA A 154 -4.96 -6.39 9.46
CA ALA A 154 -5.22 -5.63 10.68
C ALA A 154 -5.68 -6.50 11.86
N ALA A 155 -6.33 -7.64 11.59
CA ALA A 155 -6.75 -8.58 12.63
C ALA A 155 -5.54 -9.27 13.30
N ASN A 156 -4.54 -9.69 12.51
CA ASN A 156 -3.32 -10.30 13.05
C ASN A 156 -2.58 -9.32 13.96
N VAL A 157 -2.45 -8.06 13.53
CA VAL A 157 -1.82 -6.99 14.32
C VAL A 157 -2.57 -6.76 15.63
N LEU A 158 -3.90 -6.69 15.61
CA LEU A 158 -4.69 -6.53 16.84
C LEU A 158 -4.48 -7.67 17.83
N ASP A 159 -4.51 -8.92 17.36
CA ASP A 159 -4.36 -10.07 18.24
C ASP A 159 -2.94 -10.19 18.82
N GLU A 160 -1.92 -9.71 18.09
CA GLU A 160 -0.55 -9.57 18.59
C GLU A 160 -0.45 -8.49 19.68
N LEU A 161 -1.07 -7.32 19.47
CA LEU A 161 -1.13 -6.25 20.46
C LEU A 161 -1.92 -6.68 21.71
N GLU A 162 -2.97 -7.48 21.55
CA GLU A 162 -3.75 -8.07 22.64
C GLU A 162 -3.00 -9.22 23.35
N ARG A 163 -1.86 -9.67 22.82
CA ARG A 163 -1.11 -10.85 23.29
C ARG A 163 -1.94 -12.14 23.37
N LYS A 164 -3.06 -12.24 22.64
CA LYS A 164 -3.93 -13.43 22.64
C LYS A 164 -3.21 -14.72 22.25
N HIS A 165 -2.08 -14.59 21.56
CA HIS A 165 -1.29 -15.73 21.07
C HIS A 165 0.13 -15.80 21.64
N ILE A 166 0.47 -14.97 22.63
CA ILE A 166 1.69 -15.20 23.42
C ILE A 166 1.34 -16.24 24.48
N LYS A 167 1.07 -17.48 24.05
CA LYS A 167 1.31 -18.61 24.95
C LYS A 167 2.79 -18.52 25.28
N ALA A 168 3.12 -18.51 26.58
CA ALA A 168 4.50 -18.55 27.05
C ALA A 168 5.27 -19.53 26.16
N MET A 169 6.40 -19.08 25.58
CA MET A 169 7.28 -19.81 24.65
C MET A 169 7.60 -21.23 25.14
N ARG A 170 6.63 -22.13 25.08
CA ARG A 170 6.87 -23.54 24.85
C ARG A 170 6.94 -23.58 23.34
N TYR A 171 8.18 -23.60 22.86
CA TYR A 171 8.53 -23.70 21.46
C TYR A 171 7.47 -24.53 20.74
N THR A 172 6.59 -23.89 19.97
CA THR A 172 5.81 -24.62 18.97
C THR A 172 6.85 -25.18 18.04
N ASP A 173 7.13 -26.47 18.19
CA ASP A 173 8.17 -27.17 17.46
C ASP A 173 7.72 -27.26 16.00
N VAL A 174 8.03 -26.22 15.21
CA VAL A 174 7.64 -26.15 13.81
C VAL A 174 8.62 -27.01 13.01
N LYS A 175 8.15 -28.18 12.57
CA LYS A 175 8.93 -29.11 11.75
C LYS A 175 8.56 -28.93 10.29
N VAL A 176 9.53 -28.52 9.49
CA VAL A 176 9.36 -28.43 8.03
C VAL A 176 9.95 -29.68 7.41
N ARG A 177 9.11 -30.47 6.72
CA ARG A 177 9.50 -31.71 6.02
C ARG A 177 9.02 -31.69 4.57
N ARG A 178 9.70 -32.43 3.71
CA ARG A 178 9.29 -32.62 2.31
C ARG A 178 8.13 -33.62 2.27
N GLY A 179 7.01 -33.23 1.66
CA GLY A 179 5.88 -34.13 1.41
C GLY A 179 6.13 -35.09 0.26
N ARG A 180 5.21 -36.03 0.03
CA ARG A 180 5.31 -36.93 -1.14
C ARG A 180 5.21 -36.10 -2.42
N GLY A 181 6.16 -36.29 -3.33
CA GLY A 181 6.26 -35.56 -4.61
C GLY A 181 7.34 -34.47 -4.64
N ASN A 182 7.47 -33.80 -5.80
CA ASN A 182 8.52 -32.79 -6.03
C ASN A 182 8.13 -31.37 -5.63
N LYS A 183 6.89 -31.15 -5.14
CA LYS A 183 6.32 -29.82 -4.92
C LYS A 183 5.54 -29.65 -3.61
N HIS A 184 5.68 -30.56 -2.65
CA HIS A 184 4.96 -30.48 -1.37
C HIS A 184 5.92 -30.19 -0.21
N LEU A 185 5.60 -29.15 0.55
CA LEU A 185 6.21 -28.82 1.83
C LEU A 185 5.15 -29.08 2.91
N ILE A 186 5.49 -29.91 3.88
CA ILE A 186 4.64 -30.17 5.05
C ILE A 186 5.24 -29.39 6.22
N ILE A 187 4.47 -28.48 6.76
CA ILE A 187 4.82 -27.75 7.98
C ILE A 187 3.98 -28.36 9.11
N ALA A 188 4.64 -29.15 9.94
CA ALA A 188 4.05 -29.75 11.14
C ALA A 188 4.23 -28.82 12.33
N CYS A 189 3.17 -28.66 13.11
CA CYS A 189 3.15 -27.82 14.31
C CYS A 189 2.09 -28.36 15.26
N GLU A 190 2.35 -28.23 16.56
CA GLU A 190 1.41 -28.58 17.63
C GLU A 190 0.13 -27.73 17.57
N ASP A 191 0.24 -26.47 17.11
CA ASP A 191 -0.91 -25.57 16.91
C ASP A 191 -1.01 -25.14 15.43
N ALA A 192 -1.61 -26.00 14.60
CA ALA A 192 -1.84 -25.66 13.20
C ALA A 192 -2.79 -24.46 13.02
N LYS A 193 -3.72 -24.22 13.96
CA LYS A 193 -4.63 -23.07 13.89
C LYS A 193 -3.86 -21.76 14.01
N PHE A 194 -2.83 -21.73 14.86
CA PHE A 194 -1.91 -20.61 14.96
C PHE A 194 -1.18 -20.37 13.62
N LEU A 195 -0.57 -21.40 13.01
CA LEU A 195 0.13 -21.25 11.74
C LEU A 195 -0.78 -20.78 10.60
N LEU A 196 -2.02 -21.29 10.53
CA LEU A 196 -2.96 -20.92 9.47
C LEU A 196 -3.32 -19.43 9.48
N LYS A 197 -3.26 -18.77 10.64
CA LYS A 197 -3.46 -17.33 10.75
C LYS A 197 -2.37 -16.52 10.05
N TYR A 198 -1.16 -17.06 10.05
CA TYR A 198 0.03 -16.52 9.39
C TYR A 198 0.28 -17.13 8.01
N ARG A 199 -0.67 -17.92 7.47
CA ARG A 199 -0.52 -18.65 6.19
C ARG A 199 0.04 -17.77 5.07
N ARG A 200 -0.50 -16.57 4.88
CA ARG A 200 -0.05 -15.66 3.81
C ARG A 200 1.39 -15.19 4.01
N GLU A 201 1.80 -15.01 5.25
CA GLU A 201 3.15 -14.56 5.61
C GLU A 201 4.16 -15.70 5.39
N ILE A 202 3.78 -16.91 5.79
CA ILE A 202 4.54 -18.14 5.55
C ILE A 202 4.68 -18.40 4.05
N GLU A 203 3.58 -18.34 3.28
CA GLU A 203 3.58 -18.48 1.82
C GLU A 203 4.49 -17.45 1.15
N SER A 204 4.46 -16.19 1.59
CA SER A 204 5.32 -15.14 1.03
C SER A 204 6.79 -15.33 1.39
N ALA A 205 7.10 -15.74 2.62
CA ALA A 205 8.47 -16.07 3.01
C ALA A 205 9.01 -17.24 2.18
N ILE A 206 8.21 -18.28 1.97
CA ILE A 206 8.54 -19.41 1.09
C ILE A 206 8.76 -18.93 -0.35
N ARG A 207 7.87 -18.07 -0.91
CA ARG A 207 8.06 -17.44 -2.24
C ARG A 207 9.43 -16.81 -2.36
N LYS A 208 9.77 -15.92 -1.43
CA LYS A 208 11.03 -15.17 -1.45
C LYS A 208 12.25 -16.09 -1.41
N VAL A 209 12.22 -17.13 -0.56
CA VAL A 209 13.32 -18.10 -0.46
C VAL A 209 13.45 -18.92 -1.74
N LEU A 210 12.33 -19.36 -2.32
CA LEU A 210 12.32 -20.12 -3.58
C LEU A 210 12.79 -19.27 -4.76
N GLU A 211 12.30 -18.04 -4.90
CA GLU A 211 12.75 -17.10 -5.93
C GLU A 211 14.26 -16.88 -5.84
N LYS A 212 14.80 -16.69 -4.63
CA LYS A 212 16.23 -16.54 -4.42
C LYS A 212 17.00 -17.80 -4.84
N ARG A 213 16.59 -18.98 -4.38
CA ARG A 213 17.26 -20.25 -4.73
C ARG A 213 17.18 -20.57 -6.23
N ILE A 214 16.05 -20.28 -6.87
CA ILE A 214 15.88 -20.46 -8.31
C ILE A 214 16.81 -19.52 -9.07
N LYS A 215 16.91 -18.25 -8.65
CA LYS A 215 17.88 -17.30 -9.23
C LYS A 215 19.31 -17.79 -9.05
N ASP A 216 19.70 -18.21 -7.86
CA ASP A 216 21.05 -18.70 -7.57
C ASP A 216 21.40 -19.93 -8.43
N ALA A 217 20.49 -20.91 -8.54
CA ALA A 217 20.68 -22.10 -9.37
C ALA A 217 20.73 -21.77 -10.87
N ARG A 218 19.92 -20.82 -11.33
CA ARG A 218 19.93 -20.33 -12.73
C ARG A 218 21.22 -19.61 -13.06
N MET A 219 21.70 -18.75 -12.17
CA MET A 219 22.98 -18.05 -12.33
C MET A 219 24.15 -19.04 -12.39
N GLU A 220 24.11 -20.11 -11.60
CA GLU A 220 25.13 -21.14 -11.64
C GLU A 220 25.11 -21.94 -12.96
N ALA A 221 23.93 -22.25 -13.49
CA ALA A 221 23.78 -22.89 -14.80
C ALA A 221 24.29 -22.00 -15.94
N ILE A 222 24.00 -20.69 -15.90
CA ILE A 222 24.51 -19.72 -16.89
C ILE A 222 26.03 -19.66 -16.85
N LYS A 223 26.65 -19.62 -15.65
CA LYS A 223 28.12 -19.66 -15.51
C LYS A 223 28.72 -20.93 -16.11
N GLN A 224 28.09 -22.09 -15.89
CA GLN A 224 28.56 -23.36 -16.46
C GLN A 224 28.46 -23.39 -17.99
N ILE A 225 27.39 -22.82 -18.56
CA ILE A 225 27.23 -22.71 -20.02
C ILE A 225 28.30 -21.78 -20.61
N ILE A 226 28.54 -20.60 -20.01
CA ILE A 226 29.59 -19.67 -20.44
C ILE A 226 30.97 -20.33 -20.36
N ALA A 227 31.26 -21.05 -19.27
CA ALA A 227 32.51 -21.78 -19.08
C ALA A 227 32.72 -22.87 -20.14
N LYS A 228 31.65 -23.59 -20.53
CA LYS A 228 31.71 -24.64 -21.56
C LYS A 228 31.79 -24.10 -22.99
N THR A 229 31.15 -22.98 -23.26
CA THR A 229 31.08 -22.40 -24.62
C THR A 229 32.24 -21.47 -24.95
N GLY A 230 33.05 -21.07 -23.96
CA GLY A 230 34.25 -20.26 -24.18
C GLY A 230 33.97 -18.82 -24.61
N VAL A 231 32.71 -18.37 -24.55
CA VAL A 231 32.29 -17.05 -24.99
C VAL A 231 32.76 -16.00 -23.99
N LYS A 232 33.88 -15.32 -24.30
CA LYS A 232 34.40 -14.21 -23.50
C LYS A 232 33.66 -12.91 -23.87
N GLY A 233 33.10 -12.23 -22.87
CA GLY A 233 32.60 -10.85 -23.02
C GLY A 233 31.09 -10.63 -22.91
N LEU A 234 30.26 -11.68 -22.75
CA LEU A 234 28.85 -11.47 -22.44
C LEU A 234 28.62 -11.31 -20.94
N ASN A 235 27.95 -10.22 -20.56
CA ASN A 235 27.52 -9.97 -19.18
C ASN A 235 26.42 -10.99 -18.80
N PRO A 236 26.60 -11.78 -17.73
CA PRO A 236 25.62 -12.74 -17.23
C PRO A 236 24.21 -12.17 -17.05
N GLU A 237 24.10 -10.90 -16.65
CA GLU A 237 22.81 -10.21 -16.45
C GLU A 237 22.05 -9.98 -17.76
N THR A 238 22.77 -9.84 -18.87
CA THR A 238 22.16 -9.66 -20.19
C THR A 238 21.59 -10.99 -20.70
N ILE A 239 22.29 -12.10 -20.47
CA ILE A 239 21.83 -13.46 -20.78
C ILE A 239 20.61 -13.84 -19.94
N GLU A 240 20.62 -13.48 -18.65
CA GLU A 240 19.48 -13.69 -17.75
C GLU A 240 18.22 -12.98 -18.29
N LYS A 241 18.34 -11.74 -18.77
CA LYS A 241 17.22 -10.96 -19.31
C LYS A 241 16.58 -11.59 -20.55
N TYR A 242 17.38 -12.15 -21.46
CA TYR A 242 16.86 -12.82 -22.66
C TYR A 242 16.26 -14.21 -22.34
N LEU A 243 16.86 -14.98 -21.43
CA LEU A 243 16.33 -16.28 -21.01
C LEU A 243 15.08 -16.17 -20.12
N LEU A 244 14.97 -15.11 -19.31
CA LEU A 244 13.79 -14.82 -18.49
C LEU A 244 12.55 -14.61 -19.37
N ASN A 245 12.69 -13.85 -20.46
CA ASN A 245 11.57 -13.61 -21.37
C ASN A 245 11.12 -14.90 -22.07
N TRP A 246 12.05 -15.79 -22.40
CA TRP A 246 11.76 -17.08 -23.04
C TRP A 246 11.14 -18.12 -22.09
N LEU A 247 11.55 -18.17 -20.81
CA LEU A 247 11.04 -19.13 -19.82
C LEU A 247 9.70 -18.70 -19.21
N LEU A 248 9.45 -17.40 -19.04
CA LEU A 248 8.18 -16.88 -18.50
C LEU A 248 7.00 -17.11 -19.44
N GLU A 249 7.25 -17.23 -20.75
CA GLU A 249 6.22 -17.62 -21.74
C GLU A 249 5.86 -19.12 -21.66
N ARG A 250 6.67 -19.95 -21.00
CA ARG A 250 6.58 -21.41 -21.14
C ARG A 250 6.08 -22.16 -19.89
N ASP A 251 6.53 -21.77 -18.69
CA ASP A 251 6.22 -22.52 -17.47
C ASP A 251 5.53 -21.62 -16.42
N GLY A 252 4.19 -21.61 -16.43
CA GLY A 252 3.40 -21.04 -15.34
C GLY A 252 3.59 -21.84 -14.04
N TYR A 253 4.21 -21.24 -13.03
CA TYR A 253 4.46 -21.92 -11.74
C TYR A 253 3.35 -21.65 -10.73
N ASP A 254 2.48 -22.64 -10.55
CA ASP A 254 1.52 -22.72 -9.44
C ASP A 254 1.98 -23.81 -8.45
N TRP A 255 1.93 -23.54 -7.14
CA TRP A 255 2.31 -24.49 -6.10
C TRP A 255 1.32 -24.45 -4.93
N LEU A 256 1.15 -25.60 -4.27
CA LEU A 256 0.18 -25.84 -3.21
C LEU A 256 0.91 -26.07 -1.88
N VAL A 257 0.45 -25.43 -0.80
CA VAL A 257 0.95 -25.61 0.58
C VAL A 257 -0.14 -26.27 1.41
N ASP A 258 0.19 -27.43 1.96
CA ASP A 258 -0.68 -28.20 2.86
C ASP A 258 -0.15 -28.07 4.31
N VAL A 259 -1.04 -27.84 5.26
CA VAL A 259 -0.72 -27.71 6.69
C VAL A 259 -1.32 -28.88 7.46
N GLU A 260 -0.49 -29.67 8.13
CA GLU A 260 -0.90 -30.84 8.92
C GLU A 260 -0.75 -30.56 10.42
N THR A 261 -1.64 -31.15 11.23
CA THR A 261 -1.50 -31.20 12.70
C THR A 261 -0.70 -32.44 13.08
N THR A 262 0.24 -32.29 14.01
CA THR A 262 0.99 -33.38 14.64
C THR A 262 0.49 -33.66 16.03
#